data_AF-A0A946PCX0-F1
#
_entry.id   AF-A0A946PCX0-F1
#
_cell.length_a   1.000
_cell.length_b   1.000
_cell.length_c   1.000
_cell.angle_alpha   90.00
_cell.angle_beta   90.00
_cell.angle_gamma   90.00
#
_symmetry.space_group_name_H-M   'P 1'
#
loop_
_entity.id
_entity.type
_entity.pdbx_description
1 polymer ?
#
loop_
_entity_poly.entity_id
_entity_poly.type
_entity_poly.pdbx_seq_one_letter_code
_entity_poly.pdbx_strand_id
1 'polypeptide(L)'
;SGIEVETVKKLQEGHPNLIDHLIDGRVQLIFNTPRGKGARTDEGRIRAASVLYGVPCITTLPAAEACVRAMEGLRSEPMKVQAMQDRFVAGAVSISR
;
A
#
# COMPACT_ATOMS: atom_id res chain seq x y z
N SER A 1 1.61 -23.40 -1.34
CA SER A 1 2.26 -22.94 -0.10
C SER A 1 3.70 -23.43 -0.09
N GLY A 2 4.67 -22.53 -0.02
CA GLY A 2 6.11 -22.82 -0.19
C GLY A 2 6.95 -21.54 -0.33
N ILE A 3 6.46 -20.42 0.22
CA ILE A 3 7.16 -19.14 0.21
C ILE A 3 7.91 -19.04 1.53
N GLU A 4 9.21 -18.80 1.47
CA GLU A 4 10.02 -18.51 2.64
C GLU A 4 9.58 -17.17 3.24
N VAL A 5 9.32 -17.15 4.55
CA VAL A 5 8.85 -15.97 5.27
C VAL A 5 9.60 -15.82 6.58
N GLU A 6 9.88 -14.58 6.95
CA GLU A 6 10.37 -14.24 8.28
C GLU A 6 9.19 -13.86 9.17
N THR A 7 9.09 -14.48 10.36
CA THR A 7 8.08 -14.09 11.33
C THR A 7 8.61 -12.94 12.18
N VAL A 8 7.91 -11.81 12.14
CA VAL A 8 8.22 -10.63 12.95
C VAL A 8 7.29 -10.58 14.16
N LYS A 9 7.84 -10.20 15.33
CA LYS A 9 7.07 -10.03 16.57
C LYS A 9 5.99 -8.96 16.40
N LYS A 10 4.83 -9.19 17.01
CA LYS A 10 3.81 -8.15 17.20
C LYS A 10 4.30 -7.07 18.15
N LEU A 11 3.65 -5.92 18.13
CA LEU A 11 4.04 -4.76 18.94
C LEU A 11 4.04 -5.07 20.43
N GLN A 12 3.11 -5.93 20.87
CA GLN A 12 2.99 -6.37 22.27
C GLN A 12 3.95 -7.52 22.67
N GLU A 13 4.67 -8.12 21.73
CA GLU A 13 5.55 -9.29 21.97
C GLU A 13 7.01 -8.89 22.26
N GLY A 14 7.29 -7.58 22.37
CA GLY A 14 8.61 -7.02 22.66
C GLY A 14 9.42 -6.69 21.41
N HIS A 15 10.73 -6.55 21.55
CA HIS A 15 11.63 -6.11 20.47
C HIS A 15 12.56 -7.26 19.98
N PRO A 16 13.05 -7.22 18.73
CA PRO A 16 12.60 -6.33 17.66
C PRO A 16 11.20 -6.73 17.15
N ASN A 17 10.33 -5.73 16.92
CA ASN A 17 9.02 -5.88 16.30
C ASN A 17 8.93 -5.03 15.02
N LEU A 18 7.78 -5.06 14.35
CA LEU A 18 7.57 -4.35 13.09
C LEU A 18 7.97 -2.87 13.11
N ILE A 19 7.83 -2.17 14.24
CA ILE A 19 8.23 -0.75 14.33
C ILE A 19 9.75 -0.60 14.22
N ASP A 20 10.52 -1.50 14.83
CA ASP A 20 11.98 -1.50 14.73
C ASP A 20 12.43 -1.76 13.28
N HIS A 21 11.76 -2.69 12.58
CA HIS A 21 12.04 -2.95 11.17
C HIS A 21 11.69 -1.77 10.26
N LEU A 22 10.66 -0.97 10.60
CA LEU A 22 10.35 0.27 9.90
C LEU A 22 11.42 1.33 10.12
N ILE A 23 11.86 1.52 11.37
CA ILE A 23 12.94 2.47 11.73
C ILE A 23 14.24 2.12 11.01
N ASP A 24 14.58 0.83 10.97
CA ASP A 24 15.79 0.32 10.30
C ASP A 24 15.67 0.32 8.76
N GLY A 25 14.55 0.78 8.20
CA GLY A 25 14.32 0.85 6.76
C GLY A 25 14.19 -0.52 6.08
N ARG A 26 13.98 -1.60 6.85
CA ARG A 26 13.86 -2.98 6.33
C ARG A 26 12.51 -3.25 5.67
N VAL A 27 11.52 -2.38 5.83
CA VAL A 27 10.17 -2.53 5.25
C VAL A 27 9.87 -1.36 4.32
N GLN A 28 9.53 -1.65 3.06
CA GLN A 28 9.20 -0.63 2.04
C GLN A 28 7.72 -0.64 1.64
N LEU A 29 6.94 -1.63 2.10
CA LEU A 29 5.51 -1.75 1.85
C LEU A 29 4.86 -2.59 2.96
N ILE A 30 3.68 -2.18 3.41
CA ILE A 30 2.87 -2.92 4.38
C ILE A 30 1.53 -3.31 3.78
N PHE A 31 1.17 -4.59 3.90
CA PHE A 31 -0.22 -5.06 3.76
C PHE A 31 -0.79 -5.34 5.16
N ASN A 32 -1.67 -4.47 5.64
CA ASN A 32 -2.29 -4.56 6.95
C ASN A 32 -3.79 -4.76 6.78
N THR A 33 -4.27 -6.00 6.74
CA THR A 33 -5.71 -6.31 6.60
C THR A 33 -6.35 -6.50 7.98
N PRO A 34 -6.75 -5.43 8.69
CA PRO A 34 -7.27 -5.55 10.05
C PRO A 34 -8.60 -6.29 10.06
N ARG A 35 -8.82 -7.10 11.10
CA ARG A 35 -10.13 -7.72 11.37
C ARG A 35 -10.99 -6.88 12.34
N GLY A 36 -10.42 -5.83 12.95
CA GLY A 36 -11.08 -4.97 13.94
C GLY A 36 -10.90 -3.47 13.68
N LYS A 37 -11.60 -2.62 14.45
CA LYS A 37 -11.57 -1.16 14.34
C LYS A 37 -10.91 -0.53 15.59
N GLY A 38 -10.17 0.56 15.41
CA GLY A 38 -9.63 1.40 16.50
C GLY A 38 -8.17 1.80 16.31
N ALA A 39 -7.80 2.99 16.80
CA ALA A 39 -6.42 3.49 16.75
C ALA A 39 -5.49 2.86 17.81
N ARG A 40 -6.07 2.31 18.87
CA ARG A 40 -5.32 1.68 19.98
C ARG A 40 -4.88 0.24 19.69
N THR A 41 -5.45 -0.40 18.68
CA THR A 41 -5.06 -1.77 18.28
C THR A 41 -3.67 -1.75 17.65
N ASP A 42 -3.02 -2.92 17.62
CA ASP A 42 -1.72 -3.06 16.93
C ASP A 42 -1.83 -2.59 15.48
N GLU A 43 -2.91 -2.92 14.78
CA GLU A 43 -3.12 -2.48 13.39
C GLU A 43 -3.26 -0.96 13.26
N GLY A 44 -3.87 -0.30 14.25
CA GLY A 44 -3.96 1.17 14.32
C GLY A 44 -2.60 1.82 14.51
N ARG A 45 -1.78 1.27 15.42
CA ARG A 45 -0.41 1.73 15.68
C ARG A 45 0.50 1.50 14.47
N ILE A 46 0.37 0.36 13.79
CA ILE A 46 1.13 0.06 12.56
C ILE A 46 0.81 1.08 11.46
N ARG A 47 -0.46 1.44 11.25
CA ARG A 47 -0.83 2.50 10.28
C ARG A 47 -0.28 3.87 10.67
N ALA A 48 -0.31 4.22 11.95
CA ALA A 48 0.26 5.49 12.42
C ALA A 48 1.77 5.53 12.18
N ALA A 49 2.48 4.44 12.48
CA ALA A 49 3.91 4.32 12.25
C ALA A 49 4.26 4.33 10.75
N SER A 50 3.48 3.65 9.90
CA SER A 50 3.74 3.65 8.46
C SER A 50 3.66 5.06 7.87
N VAL A 51 2.70 5.87 8.32
CA VAL A 51 2.60 7.29 7.95
C VAL A 51 3.81 8.07 8.45
N LEU A 52 4.20 7.89 9.72
CA LEU A 52 5.34 8.58 10.33
C LEU A 52 6.66 8.31 9.59
N TYR A 53 6.89 7.08 9.16
CA TYR A 53 8.12 6.66 8.48
C TYR A 53 8.02 6.69 6.94
N GLY A 54 6.93 7.21 6.38
CA GLY A 54 6.78 7.34 4.92
C GLY A 54 6.67 6.02 4.16
N VAL A 55 6.22 4.94 4.83
CA VAL A 55 6.06 3.61 4.23
C VAL A 55 4.61 3.43 3.79
N PRO A 56 4.33 3.13 2.50
CA PRO A 56 2.98 2.85 2.02
C PRO A 56 2.32 1.69 2.79
N CYS A 57 1.06 1.88 3.17
CA CYS A 57 0.29 0.89 3.93
C CYS A 57 -1.07 0.66 3.27
N ILE A 58 -1.27 -0.56 2.78
CA ILE A 58 -2.48 -1.00 2.10
C ILE A 58 -3.32 -1.83 3.06
N THR A 59 -4.60 -1.49 3.17
CA THR A 59 -5.47 -2.01 4.23
C THR A 59 -6.51 -3.03 3.79
N THR A 60 -6.60 -3.30 2.49
CA THR A 60 -7.61 -4.20 1.91
C THR A 60 -6.97 -5.15 0.92
N LEU A 61 -7.48 -6.39 0.87
CA LEU A 61 -7.02 -7.39 -0.10
C LEU A 61 -7.22 -6.94 -1.56
N PRO A 62 -8.36 -6.32 -1.97
CA PRO A 62 -8.51 -5.85 -3.34
C PRO A 62 -7.48 -4.78 -3.75
N ALA A 63 -7.12 -3.88 -2.81
CA ALA A 63 -6.07 -2.90 -3.07
C ALA A 63 -4.68 -3.55 -3.13
N ALA A 64 -4.43 -4.60 -2.34
CA ALA A 64 -3.19 -5.37 -2.39
C ALA A 64 -3.03 -6.06 -3.75
N GLU A 65 -4.08 -6.72 -4.24
CA GLU A 65 -4.08 -7.33 -5.58
C GLU A 65 -3.88 -6.28 -6.69
N ALA A 66 -4.54 -5.13 -6.60
CA ALA A 66 -4.35 -4.04 -7.56
C ALA A 66 -2.91 -3.50 -7.56
N CYS A 67 -2.30 -3.41 -6.38
CA CYS A 67 -0.91 -3.00 -6.22
C CYS A 67 0.05 -3.99 -6.90
N VAL A 68 -0.13 -5.30 -6.67
CA VAL A 68 0.66 -6.34 -7.32
C VAL A 68 0.52 -6.28 -8.85
N ARG A 69 -0.71 -6.18 -9.38
CA ARG A 69 -0.94 -6.04 -10.82
C ARG A 69 -0.26 -4.79 -11.41
N ALA A 70 -0.28 -3.67 -10.68
CA ALA A 70 0.42 -2.45 -11.11
C ALA A 70 1.94 -2.67 -11.14
N MET A 71 2.53 -3.33 -10.13
CA MET A 71 3.95 -3.66 -10.10
C MET A 71 4.35 -4.60 -11.25
N GLU A 72 3.52 -5.59 -11.57
CA GLU A 72 3.73 -6.47 -12.71
C GLU A 72 3.70 -5.70 -14.03
N GLY A 73 2.71 -4.83 -14.22
CA GLY A 73 2.59 -3.98 -15.41
C GLY A 73 3.80 -3.05 -15.60
N LEU A 74 4.31 -2.46 -14.51
CA LEU A 74 5.51 -1.62 -14.54
C LEU A 74 6.79 -2.39 -14.87
N ARG A 75 6.82 -3.71 -14.65
CA ARG A 75 7.95 -4.57 -15.03
C ARG A 75 7.88 -5.03 -16.49
N SER A 76 6.68 -5.14 -17.06
CA SER A 76 6.50 -5.63 -18.43
C SER A 76 6.64 -4.55 -19.50
N GLU A 77 6.20 -3.32 -19.22
CA GLU A 77 6.23 -2.23 -20.18
C GLU A 77 6.67 -0.90 -19.52
N PRO A 78 7.38 -0.01 -20.25
CA PRO A 78 7.70 1.30 -19.74
C PRO A 78 6.42 2.12 -19.52
N MET A 79 6.40 2.92 -18.45
CA MET A 79 5.30 3.85 -18.19
C MET A 79 5.19 4.86 -19.34
N LYS A 80 4.02 4.90 -19.97
CA LYS A 80 3.69 5.88 -21.01
C LYS A 80 2.97 7.08 -20.39
N VAL A 81 3.21 8.25 -20.95
CA VAL A 81 2.53 9.49 -20.56
C VAL A 81 1.55 9.89 -21.67
N GLN A 82 0.40 10.45 -21.30
CA GLN A 82 -0.56 11.00 -22.23
C GLN A 82 -1.08 12.32 -21.67
N ALA A 83 -1.10 13.38 -22.49
CA ALA A 83 -1.66 14.65 -22.08
C ALA A 83 -3.18 14.49 -21.85
N MET A 84 -3.72 15.18 -20.84
CA MET A 84 -5.16 15.09 -20.54
C MET A 84 -6.01 15.56 -21.71
N GLN A 85 -5.55 16.55 -22.47
CA GLN A 85 -6.22 17.09 -23.67
C GLN A 85 -6.33 16.04 -24.78
N ASP A 86 -5.29 15.22 -24.98
CA ASP A 86 -5.30 14.13 -25.95
C ASP A 86 -6.18 12.96 -25.48
N ARG A 87 -6.27 12.76 -24.16
CA ARG A 87 -7.06 11.68 -23.54
C ARG A 87 -8.57 12.00 -23.54
N PHE A 88 -8.92 13.27 -23.40
CA PHE A 88 -10.28 13.78 -23.32
C PHE A 88 -10.44 14.92 -24.33
N VAL A 89 -10.73 14.57 -25.59
CA VAL A 89 -10.99 15.56 -26.65
C VAL A 89 -12.19 16.42 -26.25
N ALA A 90 -11.99 17.74 -26.19
CA ALA A 90 -13.04 18.71 -25.90
C ALA A 90 -14.10 18.67 -27.01
N GLY A 91 -15.17 17.88 -26.82
CA GLY A 91 -16.23 17.76 -27.82
C GLY A 91 -17.38 16.79 -27.50
N ALA A 92 -17.30 15.97 -26.45
CA ALA A 92 -18.33 14.97 -26.16
C ALA A 92 -19.33 15.36 -25.04
N VAL A 93 -19.47 16.66 -24.74
CA VAL A 93 -20.53 17.14 -23.81
C VAL A 93 -21.40 18.15 -24.53
N SER A 94 -22.38 17.65 -25.29
CA SER A 94 -23.52 18.45 -25.73
C SER A 94 -24.45 18.67 -24.53
N ILE A 95 -24.36 19.83 -23.88
CA ILE A 95 -25.37 20.25 -22.91
C ILE A 95 -26.57 20.75 -23.72
N SER A 96 -27.62 19.93 -23.83
CA SER A 96 -28.91 20.39 -24.34
C SER A 96 -29.51 21.40 -23.37
N ARG A 97 -29.79 22.62 -23.85
CA ARG A 97 -30.67 23.56 -23.15
C ARG A 97 -32.12 23.09 -23.21
#